data_AF-A0A522RII5-F1
#
_entry.id   AF-A0A522RII5-F1
#
_cell.length_a   1.000
_cell.length_b   1.000
_cell.length_c   1.000
_cell.angle_alpha   90.00
_cell.angle_beta   90.00
_cell.angle_gamma   90.00
#
_symmetry.space_group_name_H-M   'P 1'
#
loop_
_entity.id
_entity.type
_entity.pdbx_description
1 polymer ?
#
loop_
_entity_poly.entity_id
_entity_poly.type
_entity_poly.pdbx_seq_one_letter_code
_entity_poly.pdbx_strand_id
1 'polypeptide(L)' 'VTMLCDYGNRYQSKLFNPAFLRSKGLPVPEWMEKKTEIEIPYEQVA' A
#
# COMPACT_ATOMS: atom_id res chain seq x y z
N VAL A 1 4.14 15.83 -24.25
CA VAL A 1 5.33 15.48 -23.44
C VAL A 1 5.11 16.01 -22.03
N THR A 2 5.45 15.27 -20.99
CA THR A 2 5.33 15.70 -19.58
C THR A 2 6.54 15.21 -18.76
N MET A 3 6.76 15.78 -17.58
CA MET A 3 7.87 15.41 -16.68
C MET A 3 7.39 14.61 -15.46
N LEU A 4 8.24 13.69 -14.99
CA LEU A 4 8.08 13.00 -13.72
C LEU A 4 9.11 13.58 -12.73
N CYS A 5 8.65 14.39 -11.80
CA CYS A 5 9.51 15.26 -10.98
C CYS A 5 10.31 14.51 -9.91
N ASP A 6 9.74 13.46 -9.31
CA ASP A 6 10.38 12.65 -8.27
C ASP A 6 9.65 11.31 -8.03
N TYR A 7 10.21 10.52 -7.12
CA TYR A 7 9.62 9.27 -6.65
C TYR A 7 8.64 9.49 -5.49
N GLY A 8 7.56 8.71 -5.48
CA GLY A 8 6.54 8.74 -4.41
C GLY A 8 7.00 8.28 -3.03
N ASN A 9 8.13 7.56 -2.92
CA ASN A 9 8.62 6.97 -1.65
C ASN A 9 8.82 8.00 -0.54
N ARG A 10 9.20 9.24 -0.89
CA ARG A 10 9.38 10.33 0.07
C ARG A 10 8.09 10.74 0.78
N TYR A 11 6.94 10.45 0.18
CA TYR A 11 5.61 10.83 0.68
C TYR A 11 4.84 9.64 1.26
N GLN A 12 5.48 8.50 1.49
CA GLN A 12 4.82 7.26 1.93
C GLN A 12 3.94 7.43 3.17
N SER A 13 4.37 8.24 4.14
CA SER A 13 3.63 8.47 5.40
C SER A 13 2.28 9.19 5.22
N LYS A 14 2.01 9.77 4.05
CA LYS A 14 0.76 10.46 3.70
C LYS A 14 0.14 9.93 2.40
N LEU A 15 0.84 10.09 1.27
CA LEU A 15 0.33 9.78 -0.07
C LEU A 15 0.06 8.28 -0.26
N PHE A 16 0.77 7.42 0.47
CA PHE A 16 0.59 5.97 0.46
C PHE A 16 0.24 5.42 1.85
N ASN A 17 -0.49 6.22 2.65
CA ASN A 17 -0.96 5.82 3.97
C ASN A 17 -2.50 5.72 3.97
N PRO A 18 -3.07 4.50 4.00
CA PRO A 18 -4.52 4.31 3.99
C PRO A 18 -5.25 5.04 5.13
N ALA A 19 -4.68 5.10 6.33
CA ALA A 19 -5.30 5.80 7.45
C ALA A 19 -5.36 7.31 7.21
N PHE A 20 -4.28 7.90 6.69
CA PHE A 20 -4.24 9.31 6.33
C PHE A 20 -5.24 9.63 5.22
N LEU A 21 -5.25 8.84 4.15
CA LEU A 21 -6.15 9.04 3.00
C LEU A 21 -7.63 8.97 3.41
N ARG A 22 -8.03 7.94 4.18
CA ARG A 22 -9.41 7.80 4.68
C ARG A 22 -9.82 8.96 5.58
N SER A 23 -8.92 9.45 6.45
CA SER A 23 -9.20 10.61 7.31
C SER A 23 -9.49 11.90 6.52
N LYS A 24 -9.09 11.95 5.25
CA LYS A 24 -9.30 13.07 4.33
C LYS A 24 -10.36 12.80 3.27
N GLY A 25 -11.04 11.65 3.30
CA GLY A 25 -12.01 11.25 2.28
C GLY A 25 -11.37 11.01 0.90
N LEU A 26 -10.08 10.67 0.86
CA LEU A 26 -9.35 10.40 -0.38
C LEU A 26 -9.37 8.90 -0.72
N PRO A 27 -9.32 8.53 -2.01
CA PRO A 27 -9.28 7.14 -2.43
C PRO A 27 -7.98 6.47 -1.95
N VAL A 28 -8.11 5.24 -1.49
CA VAL A 28 -6.98 4.39 -1.12
C VAL A 28 -6.64 3.49 -2.32
N PRO A 29 -5.36 3.38 -2.72
CA PRO A 29 -4.93 2.39 -3.70
C PRO A 29 -5.33 0.96 -3.30
N GLU A 30 -6.06 0.27 -4.18
CA GLU A 30 -6.71 -1.03 -3.92
C GLU A 30 -5.74 -2.10 -3.40
N TRP A 31 -4.52 -2.14 -3.93
CA TRP A 31 -3.50 -3.11 -3.53
C TRP A 31 -3.06 -2.97 -2.07
N MET A 32 -3.27 -1.82 -1.43
CA MET A 32 -3.00 -1.64 0.00
C MET A 32 -4.11 -2.19 0.91
N GLU A 33 -5.30 -2.44 0.37
CA GLU A 33 -6.42 -3.02 1.13
C GLU A 33 -6.61 -4.51 0.85
N LYS A 34 -6.07 -4.99 -0.28
CA LYS A 34 -6.15 -6.39 -0.66
C LYS A 34 -5.42 -7.28 0.34
N LYS A 35 -6.17 -8.17 0.99
CA LYS A 35 -5.60 -9.28 1.76
C LYS A 35 -5.20 -10.40 0.81
N THR A 36 -4.05 -11.01 1.07
CA THR A 36 -3.57 -12.17 0.33
C THR A 36 -4.22 -13.42 0.90
N GLU A 37 -4.82 -14.25 0.04
CA GLU A 37 -5.47 -15.52 0.40
C GLU A 37 -4.56 -16.74 0.14
N ILE A 38 -3.26 -16.51 -0.03
CA ILE A 38 -2.28 -17.57 -0.29
C ILE A 38 -2.02 -18.31 1.02
N GLU A 39 -2.31 -19.61 1.03
CA GLU A 39 -1.91 -20.50 2.13
C GLU A 39 -0.40 -20.72 2.12
N ILE A 40 0.25 -20.42 3.25
CA ILE A 40 1.69 -20.55 3.39
C ILE A 40 2.01 -22.01 3.78
N PRO A 41 2.81 -22.76 3.00
CA PRO A 41 3.13 -24.16 3.29
C PRO A 41 4.24 -24.25 4.34
N TYR A 42 3.90 -24.02 5.60
CA TYR A 42 4.82 -24.22 6.72
C TYR A 42 5.19 -25.70 6.87
N GLU A 43 6.47 -25.99 7.06
CA GLU A 43 6.92 -27.32 7.45
C GLU A 43 6.62 -27.55 8.93
N GLN A 44 6.02 -28.71 9.26
CA GLN A 44 5.82 -29.09 10.65
C GLN A 44 7.12 -29.69 11.19
N VAL A 45 7.76 -28.99 12.11
CA VAL A 45 8.94 -29.48 12.85
C VAL A 45 8.46 -29.96 14.22
N ALA A 46 8.79 -31.21 14.54
CA ALA A 46 8.46 -31.88 15.81
C ALA A 46 9.43 -31.49 16.94
#